data_AF-A0A9W9SBD7-F1
#
_entry.id   AF-A0A9W9SBD7-F1
#
_cell.length_a   1.000
_cell.length_b   1.000
_cell.length_c   1.000
_cell.angle_alpha   90.00
_cell.angle_beta   90.00
_cell.angle_gamma   90.00
#
_symmetry.space_group_name_H-M   'P 1'
#
loop_
_entity.id
_entity.type
_entity.pdbx_description
1 polymer ?
#
loop_
_entity_poly.entity_id
_entity_poly.type
_entity_poly.pdbx_seq_one_letter_code
_entity_poly.pdbx_strand_id
1 'polypeptide(L)'
;MKSISIIVAALAAGAFAELHTQGVCIDTPGKGVEVYNRAATEKACGAYKNRNTGSKQWDQCPDCTLKNEKDLLYYCESQGNHIGGDELHYYCTQNGAGDSVAW
;
A
#
# COMPACT_ATOMS: atom_id res chain seq x y z
N MET A 1 7.52 -39.24 37.96
CA MET A 1 7.60 -37.80 37.61
C MET A 1 7.18 -37.67 36.15
N LYS A 2 5.98 -37.13 35.89
CA LYS A 2 5.45 -36.98 34.52
C LYS A 2 5.83 -35.58 34.03
N SER A 3 6.73 -35.50 33.05
CA SER A 3 7.10 -34.24 32.40
C SER A 3 5.89 -33.72 31.61
N ILE A 4 5.45 -32.50 31.93
CA ILE A 4 4.43 -31.77 31.18
C ILE A 4 5.17 -30.90 30.17
N SER A 5 5.16 -31.31 28.90
CA SER A 5 5.65 -30.46 27.80
C SER A 5 4.61 -29.37 27.54
N ILE A 6 4.92 -28.13 27.94
CA ILE A 6 4.14 -26.95 27.58
C ILE A 6 4.58 -26.52 26.18
N ILE A 7 3.77 -26.81 25.17
CA ILE A 7 3.95 -26.24 23.83
C ILE A 7 3.38 -24.82 23.89
N VAL A 8 4.26 -23.83 23.98
CA VAL A 8 3.90 -22.42 23.81
C VAL A 8 3.76 -22.16 22.31
N ALA A 9 2.54 -22.29 21.79
CA ALA A 9 2.22 -21.79 20.47
C ALA A 9 2.19 -20.25 20.53
N ALA A 10 3.28 -19.62 20.08
CA ALA A 10 3.30 -18.18 19.88
C ALA A 10 2.33 -17.85 18.72
N LEU A 11 1.12 -17.39 19.06
CA LEU A 11 0.23 -16.78 18.08
C LEU A 11 0.89 -15.47 17.63
N ALA A 12 1.62 -15.52 16.51
CA ALA A 12 1.94 -14.32 15.76
C ALA A 12 0.64 -13.79 15.15
N ALA A 13 -0.13 -13.05 15.94
CA ALA A 13 -1.09 -12.09 15.40
C ALA A 13 -0.25 -10.99 14.74
N GLY A 14 0.23 -11.27 13.52
CA GLY A 14 0.81 -10.23 12.69
C GLY A 14 -0.28 -9.19 12.48
N ALA A 15 0.03 -7.92 12.75
CA ALA A 15 -0.79 -6.84 12.24
C ALA A 15 -0.89 -7.04 10.72
N PHE A 16 -2.02 -7.54 10.25
CA PHE A 16 -2.37 -7.41 8.85
C PHE A 16 -2.57 -5.91 8.68
N ALA A 17 -1.58 -5.21 8.15
CA ALA A 17 -1.86 -3.91 7.54
C ALA A 17 -3.00 -4.18 6.55
N GLU A 18 -4.07 -3.38 6.60
CA GLU A 18 -5.15 -3.52 5.62
C GLU A 18 -4.52 -3.39 4.22
N LEU A 19 -4.62 -4.48 3.46
CA LEU A 19 -4.19 -4.55 2.09
C LEU A 19 -5.40 -4.24 1.22
N HIS A 20 -5.13 -3.42 0.22
CA HIS A 20 -6.10 -2.83 -0.67
C HIS A 20 -5.80 -3.25 -2.10
N THR A 21 -6.81 -3.14 -2.95
CA THR A 21 -6.65 -3.38 -4.38
C THR A 21 -6.14 -2.15 -5.10
N GLN A 22 -6.45 -0.96 -4.60
CA GLN A 22 -6.23 0.29 -5.30
C GLN A 22 -5.66 1.36 -4.38
N GLY A 23 -5.00 2.35 -4.98
CA GLY A 23 -4.53 3.52 -4.25
C GLY A 23 -4.16 4.72 -5.12
N VAL A 24 -4.30 5.90 -4.53
CA VAL A 24 -3.93 7.20 -5.12
C VAL A 24 -3.21 8.06 -4.10
N CYS A 25 -2.43 9.02 -4.60
CA CYS A 25 -1.82 10.07 -3.79
C CYS A 25 -2.68 11.34 -3.85
N ILE A 26 -2.73 12.06 -2.72
CA ILE A 26 -3.49 13.31 -2.59
C ILE A 26 -2.66 14.39 -1.90
N ASP A 27 -2.95 15.65 -2.21
CA ASP A 27 -2.50 16.81 -1.46
C ASP A 27 -3.58 17.24 -0.47
N THR A 28 -3.15 17.76 0.67
CA THR A 28 -4.02 18.23 1.76
C THR A 28 -3.81 19.72 2.04
N PRO A 29 -4.16 20.63 1.09
CA PRO A 29 -3.83 22.06 1.20
C PRO A 29 -4.59 22.79 2.31
N GLY A 30 -5.60 22.15 2.89
CA GLY A 30 -6.39 22.68 4.00
C GLY A 30 -7.15 21.56 4.70
N LYS A 31 -7.69 21.87 5.88
CA LYS A 31 -8.44 20.89 6.69
C LYS A 31 -9.65 20.37 5.91
N GLY A 32 -9.70 19.05 5.72
CA GLY A 32 -10.80 18.37 5.03
C GLY A 32 -10.83 18.58 3.52
N VAL A 33 -9.74 19.08 2.92
CA VAL A 33 -9.60 19.22 1.48
C VAL A 33 -8.57 18.20 1.00
N GLU A 34 -8.99 17.35 0.06
CA GLU A 34 -8.15 16.35 -0.58
C GLU A 34 -8.12 16.65 -2.08
N VAL A 35 -6.93 16.82 -2.64
CA VAL A 35 -6.73 17.12 -4.06
C VAL A 35 -5.90 16.02 -4.67
N TYR A 36 -6.41 15.39 -5.73
CA TYR A 36 -5.69 14.32 -6.42
C TYR A 36 -4.31 14.77 -6.94
N ASN A 37 -3.27 14.02 -6.60
CA ASN A 37 -1.90 14.25 -7.05
C ASN A 37 -1.46 13.15 -8.01
N ARG A 38 -1.64 13.41 -9.31
CA ARG A 38 -1.29 12.47 -10.39
C ARG A 38 0.19 12.11 -10.41
N ALA A 39 1.06 13.11 -10.36
CA ALA A 39 2.50 12.90 -10.49
C ALA A 39 3.06 12.01 -9.37
N ALA A 40 2.58 12.21 -8.13
CA ALA A 40 2.93 11.34 -7.02
C ALA A 40 2.34 9.93 -7.20
N THR A 41 1.08 9.82 -7.66
CA THR A 41 0.42 8.52 -7.88
C THR A 41 1.15 7.66 -8.90
N GLU A 42 1.56 8.23 -10.03
CA GLU A 42 2.31 7.50 -11.07
C GLU A 42 3.65 6.97 -10.53
N LYS A 43 4.37 7.80 -9.77
CA LYS A 43 5.65 7.40 -9.16
C LYS A 43 5.48 6.37 -8.06
N ALA A 44 4.47 6.53 -7.19
CA ALA A 44 4.16 5.58 -6.14
C ALA A 44 3.80 4.21 -6.73
N CYS A 45 2.98 4.18 -7.79
CA CYS A 45 2.68 2.92 -8.45
C CYS A 45 3.90 2.28 -9.12
N GLY A 46 4.78 3.11 -9.70
CA GLY A 46 6.08 2.65 -10.20
C GLY A 46 6.96 2.02 -9.11
N ALA A 47 6.95 2.57 -7.89
CA ALA A 47 7.66 1.99 -6.75
C ALA A 47 7.07 0.64 -6.33
N TYR A 48 5.74 0.55 -6.21
CA TYR A 48 5.04 -0.71 -5.95
C TYR A 48 5.36 -1.79 -6.98
N LYS A 49 5.33 -1.45 -8.28
CA LYS A 49 5.65 -2.39 -9.35
C LYS A 49 7.04 -3.02 -9.19
N ASN A 50 7.99 -2.22 -8.73
CA ASN A 50 9.39 -2.61 -8.57
C ASN A 50 9.70 -3.16 -7.16
N ARG A 51 8.68 -3.29 -6.30
CA ARG A 51 8.88 -3.68 -4.91
C ARG A 51 9.28 -5.16 -4.81
N ASN A 52 10.36 -5.40 -4.09
CA ASN A 52 10.85 -6.74 -3.75
C ASN A 52 11.71 -6.70 -2.48
N THR A 53 11.08 -6.60 -1.32
CA THR A 53 11.76 -6.41 -0.01
C THR A 53 11.78 -7.67 0.86
N GLY A 54 11.27 -8.79 0.36
CA GLY A 54 11.03 -10.00 1.14
C GLY A 54 10.09 -10.96 0.42
N SER A 55 9.47 -11.87 1.18
CA SER A 55 8.65 -12.97 0.66
C SER A 55 7.20 -12.94 1.12
N LYS A 56 6.77 -11.92 1.87
CA LYS A 56 5.38 -11.76 2.31
C LYS A 56 4.58 -11.05 1.23
N GLN A 57 3.24 -11.12 1.32
CA GLN A 57 2.34 -10.52 0.33
C GLN A 57 2.65 -9.04 0.08
N TRP A 58 2.82 -8.24 1.13
CA TRP A 58 3.15 -6.82 1.03
C TRP A 58 4.61 -6.52 0.68
N ASP A 59 5.50 -7.52 0.62
CA ASP A 59 6.91 -7.30 0.26
C ASP A 59 7.11 -7.22 -1.26
N GLN A 60 6.08 -7.52 -2.03
CA GLN A 60 6.10 -7.57 -3.49
C GLN A 60 4.78 -7.05 -4.05
N CYS A 61 4.80 -6.54 -5.28
CA CYS A 61 3.56 -6.30 -6.02
C CYS A 61 3.75 -6.67 -7.50
N PRO A 62 3.77 -7.99 -7.83
CA PRO A 62 4.05 -8.45 -9.18
C PRO A 62 2.95 -8.02 -10.17
N ASP A 63 1.74 -7.82 -9.69
CA ASP A 63 0.56 -7.47 -10.49
C ASP A 63 0.20 -5.97 -10.45
N CYS A 64 0.91 -5.16 -9.65
CA CYS A 64 0.68 -3.72 -9.60
C CYS A 64 0.78 -3.11 -11.00
N THR A 65 -0.21 -2.28 -11.34
CA THR A 65 -0.28 -1.63 -12.65
C THR A 65 -0.91 -0.26 -12.48
N LEU A 66 -0.35 0.73 -13.15
CA LEU A 66 -0.98 2.05 -13.27
C LEU A 66 -2.18 1.93 -14.22
N LYS A 67 -3.37 2.20 -13.71
CA LYS A 67 -4.62 2.27 -14.47
C LYS A 67 -5.08 3.71 -14.56
N ASN A 68 -6.05 3.96 -15.44
CA ASN A 68 -6.74 5.24 -15.45
C ASN A 68 -8.22 5.09 -15.81
N GLU A 69 -9.01 6.05 -15.35
CA GLU A 69 -10.38 6.28 -15.81
C GLU A 69 -10.42 7.49 -16.71
N LYS A 70 -10.65 7.26 -18.01
CA LYS A 70 -10.85 8.31 -19.03
C LYS A 70 -9.74 9.36 -19.06
N ASP A 71 -8.50 8.97 -18.76
CA ASP A 71 -7.35 9.87 -18.64
C ASP A 71 -7.51 11.02 -17.62
N LEU A 72 -8.45 10.91 -16.69
CA LEU A 72 -8.71 11.91 -15.65
C LEU A 72 -8.12 11.48 -14.30
N LEU A 73 -8.38 10.24 -13.89
CA LEU A 73 -7.91 9.68 -12.63
C LEU A 73 -6.96 8.52 -12.93
N TYR A 74 -5.70 8.65 -12.55
CA TYR A 74 -4.74 7.55 -12.59
C TYR A 74 -4.59 6.99 -11.17
N TYR A 75 -4.58 5.67 -11.04
CA TYR A 75 -4.49 4.98 -9.75
C TYR A 75 -3.64 3.73 -9.90
N CYS A 76 -3.02 3.31 -8.80
CA CYS A 76 -2.34 2.03 -8.77
C CYS A 76 -3.35 0.94 -8.48
N GLU A 77 -3.33 -0.14 -9.26
CA GLU A 77 -4.20 -1.30 -9.07
C GLU A 77 -3.37 -2.57 -8.89
N SER A 78 -3.78 -3.41 -7.94
CA SER A 78 -3.32 -4.77 -7.69
C SER A 78 -4.54 -5.65 -7.42
N GLN A 79 -4.79 -6.62 -8.29
CA GLN A 79 -5.86 -7.61 -8.10
C GLN A 79 -5.55 -8.58 -6.95
N GLY A 80 -4.27 -8.75 -6.61
CA GLY A 80 -3.79 -9.58 -5.52
C GLY A 80 -3.83 -8.94 -4.13
N ASN A 81 -4.45 -7.76 -3.96
CA ASN A 81 -4.46 -7.01 -2.70
C ASN A 81 -3.04 -6.78 -2.16
N HIS A 82 -2.20 -6.05 -2.88
CA HIS A 82 -0.82 -5.77 -2.45
C HIS A 82 -0.61 -4.33 -1.95
N ILE A 83 -1.61 -3.45 -2.02
CA ILE A 83 -1.46 -2.04 -1.66
C ILE A 83 -1.67 -1.87 -0.15
N GLY A 84 -0.60 -1.70 0.62
CA GLY A 84 -0.70 -1.36 2.05
C GLY A 84 -0.82 0.14 2.31
N GLY A 85 -1.72 0.57 3.19
CA GLY A 85 -1.96 1.99 3.49
C GLY A 85 -0.70 2.78 3.89
N ASP A 86 0.04 2.32 4.91
CA ASP A 86 1.26 2.98 5.38
C ASP A 86 2.34 3.07 4.29
N GLU A 87 2.46 2.03 3.48
CA GLU A 87 3.46 1.95 2.41
C GLU A 87 3.07 2.86 1.23
N LEU A 88 1.78 2.96 0.91
CA LEU A 88 1.29 3.90 -0.09
C LEU A 88 1.53 5.34 0.38
N HIS A 89 1.23 5.65 1.64
CA HIS A 89 1.51 6.95 2.24
C HIS A 89 3.00 7.30 2.15
N TYR A 90 3.88 6.35 2.48
CA TYR A 90 5.32 6.52 2.35
C TYR A 90 5.73 6.91 0.93
N TYR A 91 5.30 6.17 -0.10
CA TYR A 91 5.65 6.51 -1.48
C TYR A 91 5.01 7.81 -1.95
N CYS A 92 3.77 8.10 -1.56
CA CYS A 92 3.09 9.34 -1.93
C CYS A 92 3.84 10.56 -1.37
N THR A 93 4.16 10.54 -0.08
CA THR A 93 4.89 11.64 0.59
C THR A 93 6.32 11.79 0.09
N GLN A 94 7.02 10.67 -0.16
CA GLN A 94 8.35 10.69 -0.80
C GLN A 94 8.32 11.35 -2.19
N ASN A 95 7.17 11.32 -2.87
CA ASN A 95 6.98 11.93 -4.19
C ASN A 95 6.27 13.29 -4.15
N GLY A 96 6.16 13.90 -2.96
CA GLY A 96 5.70 15.28 -2.77
C GLY A 96 4.19 15.45 -2.58
N ALA A 97 3.43 14.36 -2.40
CA ALA A 97 2.04 14.44 -1.99
C ALA A 97 1.91 14.68 -0.48
N GLY A 98 0.75 15.18 -0.05
CA GLY A 98 0.44 15.39 1.37
C GLY A 98 -0.02 14.12 2.09
N ASP A 99 -0.68 13.21 1.39
CA ASP A 99 -1.24 11.97 1.93
C ASP A 99 -1.55 10.95 0.82
N SER A 100 -2.23 9.86 1.18
CA SER A 100 -2.68 8.79 0.27
C SER A 100 -4.06 8.25 0.66
N VAL A 101 -4.76 7.65 -0.31
CA VAL A 101 -6.01 6.93 -0.10
C VAL A 101 -5.91 5.56 -0.76
N ALA A 102 -6.30 4.50 -0.03
CA ALA A 102 -6.28 3.12 -0.51
C ALA A 102 -7.63 2.42 -0.26
N TRP A 103 -8.04 1.51 -1.16
CA TRP A 103 -9.28 0.73 -1.04
C TRP A 103 -9.22 -0.66 -1.67
#